data_AF-E0WHD4-F1
#
_entry.id   AF-E0WHD4-F1
#
_cell.length_a   1.000
_cell.length_b   1.000
_cell.length_c   1.000
_cell.angle_alpha   90.00
_cell.angle_beta   90.00
_cell.angle_gamma   90.00
#
_symmetry.space_group_name_H-M   'P 1'
#
loop_
_entity.id
_entity.type
_entity.pdbx_description
1 polymer ?
#
loop_
_entity_poly.entity_id
_entity_poly.type
_entity_poly.pdbx_seq_one_letter_code
_entity_poly.pdbx_strand_id
1 'polypeptide(L)'
;SISGAADFKAIQDRIIKFVKEGRLGIFGNGYWGNNAYKLTPEQNLIGVAHYLKALDVQRDMAKMQAILGGKNPHPQSIVVGGVTCVQDIQNPARLALFKQLLQESNDFIKGAYLPDIYMAGTMYAKEATDGSQSFHATKHKGTLGKGVGGAGGGILSYMTYGDFRLDDTGFYKADTLFKRGVVLDGDISKVLELDEAKISEDVTHSWFEGTGAPEHPY
;
A
#
# COMPACT_ATOMS: atom_id res chain seq x y z
N SER A 1 -6.47 17.30 14.81
CA SER A 1 -7.31 16.22 14.26
C SER A 1 -8.48 16.86 13.53
N ILE A 2 -9.06 16.18 12.54
CA ILE A 2 -10.39 16.53 12.01
C ILE A 2 -11.37 15.74 12.88
N SER A 3 -12.09 16.42 13.76
CA SER A 3 -12.87 15.70 14.78
C SER A 3 -14.19 16.37 15.14
N GLY A 4 -14.39 17.63 14.73
CA GLY A 4 -15.64 18.36 14.98
C GLY A 4 -16.51 18.51 13.75
N ALA A 5 -17.83 18.65 13.96
CA ALA A 5 -18.77 18.99 12.89
C ALA A 5 -18.39 20.29 12.15
N ALA A 6 -17.79 21.25 12.87
CA ALA A 6 -17.28 22.48 12.28
C ALA A 6 -16.14 22.24 11.27
N ASP A 7 -15.24 21.28 11.54
CA ASP A 7 -14.13 20.94 10.65
C ASP A 7 -14.65 20.35 9.33
N PHE A 8 -15.57 19.39 9.44
CA PHE A 8 -16.21 18.79 8.27
C PHE A 8 -17.03 19.80 7.47
N LYS A 9 -17.70 20.75 8.14
CA LYS A 9 -18.43 21.81 7.48
C LYS A 9 -17.48 22.73 6.69
N ALA A 10 -16.36 23.14 7.29
CA ALA A 10 -15.37 23.96 6.60
C ALA A 10 -14.77 23.24 5.37
N ILE A 11 -14.52 21.94 5.46
CA ILE A 11 -14.05 21.12 4.34
C ILE A 11 -15.12 21.03 3.24
N GLN A 12 -16.37 20.77 3.62
CA GLN A 12 -17.49 20.75 2.68
C GLN A 12 -17.64 22.09 1.95
N ASP A 13 -17.58 23.21 2.67
CA ASP A 13 -17.68 24.55 2.08
C ASP A 13 -16.52 24.85 1.13
N ARG A 14 -15.31 24.39 1.47
CA ARG A 14 -14.13 24.47 0.58
C ARG A 14 -14.35 23.67 -0.71
N ILE A 15 -14.89 22.45 -0.63
CA ILE A 15 -15.21 21.62 -1.80
C ILE A 15 -16.29 22.28 -2.66
N ILE A 16 -17.37 22.77 -2.05
CA ILE A 16 -18.45 23.46 -2.76
C ILE A 16 -17.90 24.67 -3.52
N LYS A 17 -17.06 25.48 -2.86
CA LYS A 17 -16.43 26.64 -3.51
C LYS A 17 -15.58 26.19 -4.69
N PHE A 18 -14.72 25.19 -4.51
CA PHE A 18 -13.89 24.64 -5.57
C PHE A 18 -14.70 24.16 -6.79
N VAL A 19 -15.81 23.44 -6.56
CA VAL A 19 -16.70 22.97 -7.63
C VAL A 19 -17.38 24.13 -8.36
N LYS A 20 -17.82 25.15 -7.63
CA LYS A 20 -18.47 26.35 -8.20
C LYS A 20 -17.55 27.18 -9.10
N GLU A 21 -16.23 27.08 -8.93
CA GLU A 21 -15.27 27.72 -9.83
C GLU A 21 -15.23 27.08 -11.23
N GLY A 22 -15.86 25.89 -11.42
CA GLY A 22 -15.95 25.20 -12.71
C GLY A 22 -14.66 24.54 -13.20
N ARG A 23 -13.52 24.80 -12.54
CA ARG A 23 -12.21 24.23 -12.85
C ARG A 23 -11.91 23.03 -11.95
N LEU A 24 -12.57 21.91 -12.25
CA LEU A 24 -12.55 20.72 -11.39
C LEU A 24 -11.19 20.00 -11.31
N GLY A 25 -10.23 20.33 -12.17
CA GLY A 25 -8.89 19.75 -12.15
C GLY A 25 -8.92 18.23 -12.18
N ILE A 26 -8.26 17.58 -11.21
CA ILE A 26 -8.23 16.12 -11.07
C ILE A 26 -9.61 15.48 -10.83
N PHE A 27 -10.64 16.26 -10.51
CA PHE A 27 -12.01 15.79 -10.32
C PHE A 27 -12.90 15.98 -11.56
N GLY A 28 -12.38 16.60 -12.62
CA GLY A 28 -13.08 16.75 -13.90
C GLY A 28 -13.28 15.41 -14.60
N ASN A 29 -14.45 15.21 -15.23
CA ASN A 29 -14.81 13.98 -15.95
C ASN A 29 -14.66 12.68 -15.13
N GLY A 30 -14.77 12.76 -13.80
CA GLY A 30 -14.82 11.58 -12.94
C GLY A 30 -16.14 10.81 -13.06
N TYR A 31 -16.16 9.56 -12.59
CA TYR A 31 -17.32 8.65 -12.66
C TYR A 31 -18.42 8.97 -11.62
N TRP A 32 -18.55 10.23 -11.20
CA TRP A 32 -19.44 10.64 -10.12
C TRP A 32 -20.90 10.25 -10.40
N GLY A 33 -21.58 9.70 -9.40
CA GLY A 33 -22.95 9.18 -9.54
C GLY A 33 -23.06 7.76 -10.11
N ASN A 34 -21.94 7.09 -10.43
CA ASN A 34 -21.95 5.69 -10.82
C ASN A 34 -22.51 4.80 -9.69
N ASN A 35 -23.40 3.86 -10.04
CA ASN A 35 -24.03 2.91 -9.11
C ASN A 35 -23.04 2.00 -8.37
N ALA A 36 -21.79 1.90 -8.82
CA ALA A 36 -20.71 1.22 -8.14
C ALA A 36 -20.20 1.98 -6.90
N TYR A 37 -20.46 3.28 -6.76
CA TYR A 37 -20.13 4.00 -5.53
C TYR A 37 -21.15 3.67 -4.44
N LYS A 38 -20.67 3.07 -3.34
CA LYS A 38 -21.53 2.55 -2.26
C LYS A 38 -21.52 3.39 -0.99
N LEU A 39 -20.54 4.28 -0.82
CA LEU A 39 -20.42 5.13 0.36
C LEU A 39 -21.58 6.15 0.42
N THR A 40 -22.09 6.42 1.63
CA THR A 40 -23.06 7.50 1.85
C THR A 40 -22.40 8.87 1.67
N PRO A 41 -23.17 9.96 1.50
CA PRO A 41 -22.61 11.31 1.43
C PRO A 41 -21.73 11.68 2.64
N GLU A 42 -22.10 11.25 3.85
CA GLU A 42 -21.34 11.49 5.08
C GLU A 42 -20.01 10.72 5.06
N GLN A 43 -20.04 9.45 4.67
CA GLN A 43 -18.84 8.62 4.53
C GLN A 43 -17.89 9.18 3.46
N ASN A 44 -18.43 9.66 2.34
CA ASN A 44 -17.64 10.35 1.32
C ASN A 44 -16.99 11.62 1.86
N LEU A 45 -17.72 12.44 2.64
CA LEU A 45 -17.15 13.65 3.23
C LEU A 45 -16.03 13.34 4.22
N ILE A 46 -16.17 12.28 5.04
CA ILE A 46 -15.10 11.78 5.91
C ILE A 46 -13.88 11.37 5.06
N GLY A 47 -14.09 10.54 4.04
CA GLY A 47 -13.01 10.09 3.16
C GLY A 47 -12.28 11.24 2.46
N VAL A 48 -13.01 12.25 1.97
CA VAL A 48 -12.39 13.44 1.35
C VAL A 48 -11.63 14.28 2.39
N ALA A 49 -12.17 14.43 3.59
CA ALA A 49 -11.49 15.14 4.67
C ALA A 49 -10.15 14.47 5.02
N HIS A 50 -10.15 13.15 5.17
CA HIS A 50 -8.93 12.38 5.42
C HIS A 50 -7.99 12.34 4.22
N TYR A 51 -8.49 12.30 2.99
CA TYR A 51 -7.69 12.43 1.77
C TYR A 51 -6.87 13.73 1.78
N LEU A 52 -7.53 14.87 2.07
CA LEU A 52 -6.84 16.16 2.14
C LEU A 52 -5.80 16.19 3.27
N LYS A 53 -6.11 15.58 4.43
CA LYS A 53 -5.16 15.50 5.53
C LYS A 53 -3.98 14.57 5.23
N ALA A 54 -4.22 13.47 4.53
CA ALA A 54 -3.19 12.51 4.14
C ALA A 54 -2.10 13.17 3.27
N LEU A 55 -2.47 14.15 2.43
CA LEU A 55 -1.52 14.93 1.63
C LEU A 55 -0.53 15.74 2.49
N ASP A 56 -0.93 16.20 3.68
CA ASP A 56 0.00 16.83 4.61
C ASP A 56 0.84 15.79 5.37
N VAL A 57 0.20 14.70 5.83
CA VAL A 57 0.86 13.67 6.63
C VAL A 57 1.95 12.96 5.82
N GLN A 58 1.71 12.63 4.55
CA GLN A 58 2.71 11.99 3.69
C GLN A 58 3.97 12.85 3.49
N ARG A 59 3.82 14.18 3.42
CA ARG A 59 4.95 15.13 3.36
C ARG A 59 5.76 15.06 4.64
N ASP A 60 5.10 14.97 5.78
CA ASP A 60 5.77 14.93 7.08
C ASP A 60 6.45 13.56 7.32
N MET A 61 5.85 12.47 6.82
CA MET A 61 6.51 11.15 6.76
C MET A 61 7.78 11.17 5.89
N ALA A 62 7.75 11.85 4.73
CA ALA A 62 8.93 12.01 3.87
C ALA A 62 10.11 12.71 4.57
N LYS A 63 9.84 13.62 5.52
CA LYS A 63 10.89 14.27 6.33
C LYS A 63 11.65 13.25 7.18
N MET A 64 11.01 12.18 7.65
CA MET A 64 11.70 11.12 8.41
C MET A 64 12.83 10.50 7.59
N GLN A 65 12.59 10.24 6.30
CA GLN A 65 13.63 9.75 5.40
C GLN A 65 14.69 10.83 5.13
N ALA A 66 14.30 12.10 5.00
CA ALA A 66 15.27 13.19 4.82
C ALA A 66 16.21 13.40 6.02
N ILE A 67 15.74 13.17 7.26
CA ILE A 67 16.55 13.30 8.48
C ILE A 67 17.78 12.39 8.44
N LEU A 68 17.62 11.16 7.94
CA LEU A 68 18.67 10.14 7.87
C LEU A 68 19.20 9.90 6.45
N GLY A 69 18.61 10.54 5.44
CA GLY A 69 18.85 10.27 4.01
C GLY A 69 19.18 11.50 3.18
N GLY A 70 19.19 12.69 3.80
CA GLY A 70 19.43 13.99 3.17
C GLY A 70 18.23 14.54 2.39
N LYS A 71 17.48 13.66 1.70
CA LYS A 71 16.29 14.04 0.91
C LYS A 71 15.27 12.91 0.77
N ASN A 72 14.06 13.29 0.37
CA ASN A 72 13.02 12.41 -0.16
C ASN A 72 12.34 13.13 -1.34
N PRO A 73 12.05 12.43 -2.46
CA PRO A 73 12.40 11.05 -2.79
C PRO A 73 13.91 10.86 -3.04
N HIS A 74 14.35 9.59 -3.16
CA HIS A 74 15.73 9.16 -3.42
C HIS A 74 16.77 9.57 -2.36
N PRO A 75 16.72 8.98 -1.14
CA PRO A 75 17.76 9.23 -0.13
C PRO A 75 19.14 8.84 -0.66
N GLN A 76 20.18 9.53 -0.20
CA GLN A 76 21.58 9.29 -0.62
C GLN A 76 22.48 8.84 0.54
N SER A 77 21.90 8.42 1.66
CA SER A 77 22.68 7.96 2.80
C SER A 77 23.13 6.50 2.72
N ILE A 78 22.48 5.68 1.89
CA ILE A 78 22.81 4.25 1.77
C ILE A 78 24.06 4.11 0.89
N VAL A 79 25.05 3.38 1.41
CA VAL A 79 26.29 3.03 0.71
C VAL A 79 26.60 1.56 0.93
N VAL A 80 27.44 0.98 0.06
CA VAL A 80 27.95 -0.38 0.31
C VAL A 80 28.67 -0.40 1.65
N GLY A 81 28.23 -1.28 2.55
CA GLY A 81 28.78 -1.40 3.90
C GLY A 81 28.04 -0.61 5.00
N GLY A 82 27.01 0.19 4.68
CA GLY A 82 26.19 0.84 5.70
C GLY A 82 25.53 2.15 5.28
N VAL A 83 25.65 3.17 6.13
CA VAL A 83 25.05 4.49 5.91
C VAL A 83 26.03 5.62 6.20
N THR A 84 25.87 6.76 5.52
CA THR A 84 26.73 7.95 5.70
C THR A 84 26.24 8.91 6.78
N CYS A 85 25.01 8.75 7.28
CA CYS A 85 24.33 9.67 8.20
C CYS A 85 24.72 9.50 9.68
N VAL A 86 25.98 9.15 9.97
CA VAL A 86 26.45 8.84 11.34
C VAL A 86 26.25 10.01 12.30
N GLN A 87 26.58 11.24 11.87
CA GLN A 87 26.41 12.45 12.68
C GLN A 87 24.94 12.71 13.02
N ASP A 88 24.04 12.33 12.11
CA ASP A 88 22.61 12.57 12.26
C ASP A 88 21.97 11.54 13.20
N ILE A 89 22.42 10.28 13.13
CA ILE A 89 22.05 9.21 14.06
C ILE A 89 22.50 9.57 15.48
N GLN A 90 23.67 10.17 15.64
CA GLN A 90 24.20 10.56 16.95
C GLN A 90 23.57 11.85 17.51
N ASN A 91 22.79 12.58 16.72
CA ASN A 91 22.20 13.85 17.12
C ASN A 91 20.84 13.65 17.81
N PRO A 92 20.71 13.92 19.13
CA PRO A 92 19.47 13.68 19.86
C PRO A 92 18.29 14.52 19.34
N ALA A 93 18.55 15.73 18.84
CA ALA A 93 17.49 16.59 18.30
C ALA A 93 16.91 16.02 17.00
N ARG A 94 17.75 15.41 16.15
CA ARG A 94 17.29 14.73 14.92
C ARG A 94 16.46 13.49 15.25
N LEU A 95 16.91 12.69 16.20
CA LEU A 95 16.16 11.51 16.66
C LEU A 95 14.83 11.89 17.33
N ALA A 96 14.82 12.96 18.12
CA ALA A 96 13.60 13.48 18.74
C ALA A 96 12.59 13.93 17.67
N LEU A 97 13.05 14.66 16.65
CA LEU A 97 12.20 15.07 15.53
C LEU A 97 11.66 13.86 14.75
N PHE A 98 12.52 12.88 14.45
CA PHE A 98 12.08 11.64 13.79
C PHE A 98 10.99 10.94 14.61
N LYS A 99 11.20 10.78 15.92
CA LYS A 99 10.23 10.14 16.81
C LYS A 99 8.90 10.89 16.87
N GLN A 100 8.93 12.22 16.91
CA GLN A 100 7.71 13.03 16.88
C GLN A 100 6.94 12.81 15.58
N LEU A 101 7.60 12.91 14.43
CA LEU A 101 6.98 12.69 13.12
C LEU A 101 6.40 11.27 13.01
N LEU A 102 7.11 10.26 13.52
CA LEU A 102 6.63 8.88 13.56
C LEU A 102 5.36 8.75 14.41
N GLN A 103 5.32 9.39 15.58
CA GLN A 103 4.15 9.36 16.45
C GLN A 103 2.94 10.03 15.77
N GLU A 104 3.11 11.23 15.21
CA GLU A 104 2.05 11.95 14.50
C GLU A 104 1.53 11.15 13.30
N SER A 105 2.43 10.47 12.58
CA SER A 105 2.08 9.59 11.46
C SER A 105 1.29 8.36 11.95
N ASN A 106 1.72 7.74 13.03
CA ASN A 106 1.02 6.60 13.64
C ASN A 106 -0.37 6.98 14.15
N ASP A 107 -0.53 8.17 14.72
CA ASP A 107 -1.81 8.67 15.21
C ASP A 107 -2.79 8.86 14.03
N PHE A 108 -2.32 9.38 12.89
CA PHE A 108 -3.12 9.45 11.68
C PHE A 108 -3.48 8.06 11.13
N ILE A 109 -2.50 7.14 11.07
CA ILE A 109 -2.72 5.78 10.56
C ILE A 109 -3.80 5.08 11.38
N LYS A 110 -3.69 5.13 12.71
CA LYS A 110 -4.63 4.45 13.62
C LYS A 110 -5.97 5.16 13.74
N GLY A 111 -5.97 6.49 13.70
CA GLY A 111 -7.15 7.32 13.93
C GLY A 111 -7.99 7.65 12.69
N ALA A 112 -7.41 7.54 11.48
CA ALA A 112 -8.08 7.88 10.23
C ALA A 112 -7.93 6.77 9.18
N TYR A 113 -6.69 6.42 8.82
CA TYR A 113 -6.46 5.49 7.70
C TYR A 113 -7.07 4.09 7.93
N LEU A 114 -6.78 3.44 9.05
CA LEU A 114 -7.35 2.12 9.36
C LEU A 114 -8.88 2.14 9.47
N PRO A 115 -9.51 3.10 10.19
CA PRO A 115 -10.96 3.27 10.18
C PRO A 115 -11.57 3.48 8.78
N ASP A 116 -10.92 4.26 7.91
CA ASP A 116 -11.39 4.50 6.55
C ASP A 116 -11.35 3.22 5.70
N ILE A 117 -10.28 2.42 5.84
CA ILE A 117 -10.18 1.11 5.19
C ILE A 117 -11.26 0.17 5.71
N TYR A 118 -11.55 0.16 7.01
CA TYR A 118 -12.64 -0.63 7.57
C TYR A 118 -14.01 -0.19 7.05
N MET A 119 -14.26 1.12 6.98
CA MET A 119 -15.48 1.70 6.42
C MET A 119 -15.67 1.28 4.96
N ALA A 120 -14.65 1.47 4.12
CA ALA A 120 -14.70 1.06 2.72
C ALA A 120 -14.86 -0.47 2.59
N GLY A 121 -14.06 -1.25 3.32
CA GLY A 121 -14.14 -2.71 3.30
C GLY A 121 -15.53 -3.24 3.67
N THR A 122 -16.20 -2.60 4.63
CA THR A 122 -17.58 -2.96 5.02
C THR A 122 -18.58 -2.66 3.90
N MET A 123 -18.51 -1.46 3.30
CA MET A 123 -19.46 -1.03 2.27
C MET A 123 -19.31 -1.80 0.95
N TYR A 124 -18.11 -2.29 0.68
CA TYR A 124 -17.77 -3.06 -0.52
C TYR A 124 -17.64 -4.57 -0.27
N ALA A 125 -17.94 -5.06 0.94
CA ALA A 125 -17.75 -6.45 1.34
C ALA A 125 -18.45 -7.44 0.40
N LYS A 126 -19.67 -7.12 -0.05
CA LYS A 126 -20.43 -7.99 -0.96
C LYS A 126 -19.66 -8.26 -2.26
N GLU A 127 -19.05 -7.23 -2.86
CA GLU A 127 -18.29 -7.36 -4.11
C GLU A 127 -16.94 -8.05 -3.85
N ALA A 128 -16.26 -7.70 -2.77
CA ALA A 128 -14.98 -8.28 -2.38
C ALA A 128 -15.06 -9.78 -2.00
N THR A 129 -16.25 -10.26 -1.62
CA THR A 129 -16.51 -11.65 -1.23
C THR A 129 -17.33 -12.43 -2.26
N ASP A 130 -17.72 -11.81 -3.37
CA ASP A 130 -18.49 -12.47 -4.42
C ASP A 130 -17.61 -13.47 -5.17
N GLY A 131 -17.65 -14.73 -4.74
CA GLY A 131 -16.94 -15.86 -5.34
C GLY A 131 -17.07 -15.95 -6.86
N SER A 132 -18.18 -15.48 -7.45
CA SER A 132 -18.37 -15.50 -8.90
C SER A 132 -17.43 -14.55 -9.67
N GLN A 133 -16.89 -13.54 -8.98
CA GLN A 133 -15.96 -12.54 -9.51
C GLN A 133 -14.48 -12.93 -9.34
N SER A 134 -14.19 -14.06 -8.70
CA SER A 134 -12.83 -14.57 -8.62
C SER A 134 -12.31 -14.95 -10.00
N PHE A 135 -11.05 -14.62 -10.28
CA PHE A 135 -10.36 -15.03 -11.51
C PHE A 135 -10.51 -16.54 -11.76
N HIS A 136 -10.40 -17.34 -10.68
CA HIS A 136 -10.52 -18.79 -10.66
C HIS A 136 -11.96 -19.35 -10.74
N ALA A 137 -12.99 -18.52 -10.56
CA ALA A 137 -14.40 -18.94 -10.66
C ALA A 137 -15.02 -18.64 -12.03
N THR A 138 -14.32 -17.89 -12.88
CA THR A 138 -14.74 -17.69 -14.27
C THR A 138 -14.58 -19.00 -15.05
N LYS A 139 -15.50 -19.30 -15.99
CA LYS A 139 -15.50 -20.53 -16.82
C LYS A 139 -14.28 -20.69 -17.75
N HIS A 140 -13.20 -19.94 -17.53
CA HIS A 140 -11.94 -20.15 -18.23
C HIS A 140 -11.36 -21.51 -17.83
N LYS A 141 -11.41 -22.44 -18.78
CA LYS A 141 -10.91 -23.81 -18.65
C LYS A 141 -9.42 -23.78 -18.30
N GLY A 142 -9.08 -24.04 -17.04
CA GLY A 142 -7.69 -24.29 -16.64
C GLY A 142 -7.31 -23.95 -15.19
N THR A 143 -8.14 -23.21 -14.45
CA THR A 143 -7.73 -22.65 -13.17
C THR A 143 -8.25 -23.47 -11.97
N LEU A 144 -7.33 -24.12 -11.27
CA LEU A 144 -7.56 -24.84 -10.02
C LEU A 144 -7.66 -23.81 -8.87
N GLY A 145 -8.86 -23.58 -8.34
CA GLY A 145 -9.05 -22.77 -7.15
C GLY A 145 -10.43 -23.02 -6.52
N LYS A 146 -10.50 -23.18 -5.20
CA LYS A 146 -11.72 -23.57 -4.45
C LYS A 146 -12.78 -22.46 -4.30
N GLY A 147 -12.87 -21.51 -5.24
CA GLY A 147 -13.88 -20.44 -5.19
C GLY A 147 -13.73 -19.47 -4.01
N VAL A 148 -12.51 -19.27 -3.50
CA VAL A 148 -12.21 -18.30 -2.44
C VAL A 148 -11.81 -16.95 -3.03
N GLY A 149 -12.44 -15.87 -2.57
CA GLY A 149 -12.18 -14.49 -3.01
C GLY A 149 -13.27 -13.92 -3.92
N GLY A 150 -13.47 -12.60 -3.91
CA GLY A 150 -14.33 -11.91 -4.86
C GLY A 150 -13.55 -10.97 -5.76
N ALA A 151 -14.15 -9.84 -6.12
CA ALA A 151 -13.48 -8.83 -6.93
C ALA A 151 -12.15 -8.41 -6.27
N GLY A 152 -11.04 -8.54 -6.99
CA GLY A 152 -9.69 -8.22 -6.51
C GLY A 152 -8.95 -9.34 -5.76
N GLY A 153 -9.50 -10.55 -5.65
CA GLY A 153 -8.85 -11.69 -4.97
C GLY A 153 -7.57 -12.23 -5.65
N GLY A 154 -7.33 -11.87 -6.92
CA GLY A 154 -6.12 -12.24 -7.66
C GLY A 154 -6.05 -13.73 -8.02
N ILE A 155 -4.83 -14.23 -8.24
CA ILE A 155 -4.55 -15.61 -8.66
C ILE A 155 -4.36 -16.59 -7.49
N LEU A 156 -4.60 -16.17 -6.25
CA LEU A 156 -4.54 -16.99 -5.04
C LEU A 156 -3.18 -17.68 -4.75
N SER A 157 -2.15 -17.36 -5.53
CA SER A 157 -0.77 -17.74 -5.25
C SER A 157 0.00 -16.48 -4.86
N TYR A 158 0.68 -16.53 -3.72
CA TYR A 158 1.34 -15.39 -3.11
C TYR A 158 2.78 -15.76 -2.74
N MET A 159 3.70 -14.81 -2.86
CA MET A 159 5.12 -14.99 -2.57
C MET A 159 5.65 -13.78 -1.81
N THR A 160 6.55 -14.02 -0.86
CA THR A 160 7.30 -12.99 -0.16
C THR A 160 8.71 -13.49 0.14
N TYR A 161 9.72 -12.64 -0.11
CA TYR A 161 11.12 -12.92 0.28
C TYR A 161 11.35 -12.79 1.79
N GLY A 162 10.37 -12.24 2.52
CA GLY A 162 10.55 -11.75 3.88
C GLY A 162 11.29 -10.41 3.89
N ASP A 163 11.13 -9.65 4.98
CA ASP A 163 11.79 -8.35 5.17
C ASP A 163 11.85 -7.96 6.65
N PHE A 164 12.62 -6.90 6.94
CA PHE A 164 12.94 -6.39 8.27
C PHE A 164 13.64 -7.44 9.13
N ARG A 165 14.93 -7.58 8.90
CA ARG A 165 15.82 -8.43 9.71
C ARG A 165 15.75 -8.03 11.18
N LEU A 166 15.63 -9.02 12.05
CA LEU A 166 15.58 -8.86 13.51
C LEU A 166 16.97 -8.94 14.15
N ASP A 167 17.98 -9.35 13.38
CA ASP A 167 19.36 -9.50 13.82
C ASP A 167 20.37 -9.26 12.66
N ASP A 168 21.66 -9.27 13.02
CA ASP A 168 22.78 -8.98 12.11
C ASP A 168 23.53 -10.24 11.62
N THR A 169 22.92 -11.44 11.70
CA THR A 169 23.58 -12.72 11.29
C THR A 169 23.84 -12.85 9.77
N GLY A 170 23.44 -11.85 8.99
CA GLY A 170 23.66 -11.75 7.55
C GLY A 170 22.35 -11.64 6.78
N PHE A 171 22.41 -11.07 5.56
CA PHE A 171 21.21 -10.73 4.79
C PHE A 171 20.30 -11.95 4.51
N TYR A 172 20.89 -13.09 4.16
CA TYR A 172 20.16 -14.32 3.82
C TYR A 172 19.96 -15.30 4.98
N LYS A 173 20.37 -14.93 6.20
CA LYS A 173 20.35 -15.83 7.38
C LYS A 173 19.55 -15.29 8.56
N ALA A 174 19.42 -13.97 8.67
CA ALA A 174 18.71 -13.33 9.75
C ALA A 174 17.24 -13.75 9.78
N ASP A 175 16.68 -13.90 10.98
CA ASP A 175 15.24 -14.00 11.10
C ASP A 175 14.60 -12.66 10.70
N THR A 176 13.46 -12.72 10.04
CA THR A 176 12.75 -11.55 9.52
C THR A 176 11.43 -11.34 10.26
N LEU A 177 11.06 -10.08 10.50
CA LEU A 177 9.76 -9.73 11.06
C LEU A 177 8.64 -10.15 10.11
N PHE A 178 8.80 -9.83 8.82
CA PHE A 178 7.92 -10.35 7.77
C PHE A 178 8.48 -11.66 7.26
N LYS A 179 7.69 -12.73 7.40
CA LYS A 179 8.14 -14.08 7.06
C LYS A 179 8.24 -14.27 5.55
N ARG A 180 9.18 -15.14 5.16
CA ARG A 180 9.44 -15.60 3.80
C ARG A 180 8.55 -16.81 3.50
N GLY A 181 8.15 -16.96 2.23
CA GLY A 181 7.47 -18.18 1.77
C GLY A 181 6.60 -17.99 0.55
N VAL A 182 5.99 -19.09 0.12
CA VAL A 182 5.05 -19.17 -1.00
C VAL A 182 3.78 -19.89 -0.56
N VAL A 183 2.63 -19.32 -0.93
CA VAL A 183 1.33 -20.00 -0.87
C VAL A 183 0.88 -20.23 -2.30
N LEU A 184 0.40 -21.43 -2.61
CA LEU A 184 -0.13 -21.79 -3.93
C LEU A 184 -1.61 -22.15 -3.83
N ASP A 185 -2.35 -21.86 -4.89
CA ASP A 185 -3.75 -22.28 -5.07
C ASP A 185 -4.70 -21.89 -3.91
N GLY A 186 -4.35 -20.84 -3.16
CA GLY A 186 -5.09 -20.34 -2.02
C GLY A 186 -5.00 -21.21 -0.76
N ASP A 187 -4.12 -22.22 -0.71
CA ASP A 187 -3.96 -23.07 0.47
C ASP A 187 -3.11 -22.39 1.56
N ILE A 188 -3.74 -21.51 2.32
CA ILE A 188 -3.11 -20.78 3.44
C ILE A 188 -2.72 -21.69 4.61
N SER A 189 -3.12 -22.97 4.61
CA SER A 189 -2.66 -23.93 5.62
C SER A 189 -1.24 -24.43 5.35
N LYS A 190 -0.74 -24.21 4.12
CA LYS A 190 0.55 -24.69 3.66
C LYS A 190 1.40 -23.55 3.13
N VAL A 191 2.36 -23.12 3.95
CA VAL A 191 3.43 -22.22 3.50
C VAL A 191 4.58 -23.08 2.99
N LEU A 192 4.91 -22.92 1.72
CA LEU A 192 6.07 -23.53 1.08
C LEU A 192 7.30 -22.66 1.27
N GLU A 193 8.46 -23.29 1.37
CA GLU A 193 9.74 -22.59 1.31
C GLU A 193 9.93 -21.93 -0.05
N LEU A 194 10.42 -20.70 -0.05
CA LEU A 194 10.76 -19.97 -1.27
C LEU A 194 12.11 -20.43 -1.80
N ASP A 195 12.10 -21.07 -2.97
CA ASP A 195 13.27 -21.51 -3.72
C ASP A 195 13.59 -20.48 -4.82
N GLU A 196 14.60 -19.64 -4.59
CA GLU A 196 14.98 -18.56 -5.52
C GLU A 196 15.42 -19.09 -6.88
N ALA A 197 16.00 -20.30 -6.95
CA ALA A 197 16.44 -20.90 -8.21
C ALA A 197 15.29 -21.22 -9.18
N LYS A 198 14.04 -21.20 -8.70
CA LYS A 198 12.83 -21.41 -9.50
C LYS A 198 12.19 -20.11 -9.98
N ILE A 199 12.73 -18.95 -9.61
CA ILE A 199 12.19 -17.66 -10.02
C ILE A 199 12.67 -17.38 -11.45
N SER A 200 11.73 -17.22 -12.36
CA SER A 200 12.00 -16.94 -13.77
C SER A 200 11.04 -15.89 -14.30
N GLU A 201 11.47 -15.14 -15.30
CA GLU A 201 10.66 -14.17 -16.04
C GLU A 201 10.45 -14.67 -17.48
N ASP A 202 9.20 -14.58 -17.97
CA ASP A 202 8.85 -14.90 -19.35
C ASP A 202 8.50 -13.62 -20.11
N VAL A 203 9.01 -13.50 -21.33
CA VAL A 203 8.82 -12.31 -22.18
C VAL A 203 7.93 -12.57 -23.40
N THR A 204 7.27 -13.72 -23.50
CA THR A 204 6.43 -14.11 -24.66
C THR A 204 5.32 -13.09 -24.96
N HIS A 205 4.81 -12.41 -23.93
CA HIS A 205 3.78 -11.37 -24.03
C HIS A 205 4.26 -9.99 -23.55
N SER A 206 5.56 -9.74 -23.65
CA SER A 206 6.21 -8.50 -23.23
C SER A 206 7.01 -7.90 -24.39
N TRP A 207 7.29 -6.59 -24.35
CA TRP A 207 8.11 -5.92 -25.38
C TRP A 207 9.61 -6.07 -25.11
N PHE A 208 10.07 -7.31 -25.09
CA PHE A 208 11.48 -7.67 -24.97
C PHE A 208 11.80 -8.82 -25.94
N GLU A 209 13.07 -8.94 -26.31
CA GLU A 209 13.58 -10.14 -26.97
C GLU A 209 14.10 -11.08 -25.89
N GLY A 210 13.78 -12.37 -26.02
CA GLY A 210 14.23 -13.41 -25.08
C GLY A 210 14.63 -14.68 -25.83
N THR A 211 15.06 -15.67 -25.08
CA THR A 211 15.51 -16.97 -25.62
C THR A 211 14.39 -17.86 -26.15
N GLY A 212 13.13 -17.50 -25.89
CA GLY A 212 11.95 -18.32 -26.19
C GLY A 212 11.55 -19.28 -25.06
N ALA A 213 12.13 -19.10 -23.86
CA ALA A 213 11.77 -19.79 -22.63
C ALA A 213 11.84 -18.82 -21.43
N PRO A 214 11.23 -19.14 -20.28
CA PRO A 214 11.42 -18.36 -19.05
C PRO A 214 12.88 -18.40 -18.60
N GLU A 215 13.41 -17.24 -18.19
CA GLU A 215 14.83 -17.08 -17.82
C GLU A 215 14.95 -16.65 -16.36
N HIS A 216 15.93 -17.20 -15.64
CA HIS A 216 16.29 -16.71 -14.31
C HIS A 216 16.99 -15.35 -14.43
N PRO A 217 16.85 -14.41 -13.48
CA PRO A 217 17.55 -13.13 -13.52
C PRO A 217 19.10 -13.14 -13.54
N TYR A 218 19.75 -14.31 -13.48
CA TYR A 218 21.22 -14.46 -13.43
C TYR A 218 21.76 -15.11 -14.69
#